data_AF-A0A2P5EEU5-F1
#
_entry.id   AF-A0A2P5EEU5-F1
#
_cell.length_a   1.000
_cell.length_b   1.000
_cell.length_c   1.000
_cell.angle_alpha   90.00
_cell.angle_beta   90.00
_cell.angle_gamma   90.00
#
_symmetry.space_group_name_H-M   'P 1'
#
loop_
_entity.id
_entity.type
_entity.pdbx_description
1 polymer ?
#
loop_
_entity_poly.entity_id
_entity_poly.type
_entity_poly.pdbx_seq_one_letter_code
_entity_poly.pdbx_strand_id
1 'polypeptide(L)'
;MAEEAILGFLEKNDQISDSGQFAAERGLDHNEVVNVIKSLHGFRYVEAEDIKKEAWLLTDEGKTYATTGSLEIQLFLAIPPDETDVWMQKKLDPAVYKIGCAQAAKNKWVQYLETRSKVYFYRYKMESCT
;
A
#
# COMPACT_ATOMS: atom_id res chain seq x y z
N MET A 1 -30.48 -24.62 3.18
CA MET A 1 -29.24 -24.58 4.01
C MET A 1 -28.03 -24.42 3.09
N ALA A 2 -26.85 -24.00 3.57
CA ALA A 2 -25.68 -23.77 2.72
C ALA A 2 -25.21 -25.06 1.98
N GLU A 3 -25.32 -26.22 2.63
CA GLU A 3 -25.02 -27.52 2.05
C GLU A 3 -25.92 -27.88 0.86
N GLU A 4 -27.24 -27.76 1.02
CA GLU A 4 -28.20 -27.99 -0.07
C GLU A 4 -27.98 -27.06 -1.24
N ALA A 5 -27.56 -25.81 -0.97
CA ALA A 5 -27.26 -24.85 -2.02
C ALA A 5 -26.01 -25.25 -2.82
N ILE A 6 -24.96 -25.75 -2.15
CA ILE A 6 -23.71 -26.21 -2.77
C ILE A 6 -23.98 -27.46 -3.60
N LEU A 7 -24.56 -28.50 -3.00
CA LEU A 7 -24.82 -29.77 -3.68
C LEU A 7 -25.85 -29.61 -4.80
N GLY A 8 -26.92 -28.85 -4.57
CA GLY A 8 -27.92 -28.57 -5.60
C GLY A 8 -27.40 -27.69 -6.75
N PHE A 9 -26.33 -26.91 -6.54
CA PHE A 9 -25.65 -26.23 -7.63
C PHE A 9 -24.71 -27.15 -8.39
N LEU A 10 -23.96 -28.00 -7.69
CA LEU A 10 -23.06 -29.00 -8.27
C LEU A 10 -23.81 -30.09 -9.05
N GLU A 11 -25.07 -30.36 -8.72
CA GLU A 11 -25.94 -31.24 -9.52
C GLU A 11 -26.19 -30.68 -10.93
N LYS A 12 -26.25 -29.35 -11.07
CA LYS A 12 -26.58 -28.66 -12.33
C LYS A 12 -25.36 -28.09 -13.05
N ASN A 13 -24.25 -27.92 -12.35
CA ASN A 13 -23.02 -27.30 -12.83
C ASN A 13 -21.84 -28.13 -12.36
N ASP A 14 -20.86 -28.40 -13.23
CA ASP A 14 -19.74 -29.30 -12.87
C ASP A 14 -18.83 -28.75 -11.77
N GLN A 15 -18.76 -27.42 -11.56
CA GLN A 15 -17.84 -26.81 -10.61
C GLN A 15 -18.34 -25.46 -10.07
N ILE A 16 -17.94 -25.14 -8.83
CA ILE A 16 -18.00 -23.79 -8.25
C ILE A 16 -16.60 -23.17 -8.36
N SER A 17 -16.44 -22.12 -9.17
CA SER A 17 -15.12 -21.49 -9.42
C SER A 17 -14.63 -20.63 -8.25
N ASP A 18 -15.52 -19.93 -7.54
CA ASP A 18 -15.17 -19.06 -6.41
C ASP A 18 -16.25 -19.16 -5.33
N SER A 19 -15.87 -19.68 -4.16
CA SER A 19 -16.78 -19.85 -3.01
C SER A 19 -17.23 -18.51 -2.40
N GLY A 20 -16.47 -17.43 -2.60
CA GLY A 20 -16.84 -16.07 -2.22
C GLY A 20 -17.92 -15.49 -3.11
N GLN A 21 -17.76 -15.62 -4.43
CA GLN A 21 -18.81 -15.19 -5.38
C GLN A 21 -20.10 -15.99 -5.19
N PHE A 22 -19.97 -17.30 -5.03
CA PHE A 22 -21.10 -18.19 -4.77
C PHE A 22 -21.90 -17.80 -3.52
N ALA A 23 -21.20 -17.44 -2.43
CA ALA A 23 -21.83 -16.98 -1.20
C ALA A 23 -22.55 -15.64 -1.41
N ALA A 24 -21.92 -14.69 -2.09
CA ALA A 24 -22.49 -13.38 -2.37
C ALA A 24 -23.77 -13.45 -3.24
N GLU A 25 -23.77 -14.28 -4.29
CA GLU A 25 -24.93 -14.46 -5.17
C GLU A 25 -26.16 -15.03 -4.45
N ARG A 26 -25.93 -15.85 -3.42
CA ARG A 26 -27.00 -16.52 -2.64
C ARG A 26 -27.31 -15.82 -1.33
N GLY A 27 -26.62 -14.73 -1.01
CA GLY A 27 -26.75 -14.03 0.27
C GLY A 27 -26.37 -14.90 1.47
N LEU A 28 -25.44 -15.83 1.30
CA LEU A 28 -24.94 -16.70 2.36
C LEU A 28 -23.68 -16.11 2.99
N ASP A 29 -23.43 -16.45 4.27
CA ASP A 29 -22.18 -16.11 4.91
C ASP A 29 -21.02 -16.92 4.29
N HIS A 30 -19.94 -16.24 3.93
CA HIS A 30 -18.80 -16.88 3.29
C HIS A 30 -18.12 -17.91 4.20
N ASN A 31 -18.05 -17.66 5.52
CA ASN A 31 -17.43 -18.61 6.44
C ASN A 31 -18.30 -19.88 6.58
N GLU A 32 -19.62 -19.73 6.60
CA GLU A 32 -20.55 -20.87 6.59
C GLU A 32 -20.32 -21.76 5.34
N VAL A 33 -20.27 -21.15 4.15
CA VAL A 33 -20.01 -21.85 2.88
C VAL A 33 -18.64 -22.56 2.91
N VAL A 34 -17.59 -21.88 3.36
CA VAL A 34 -16.23 -22.45 3.46
C VAL A 34 -16.19 -23.62 4.45
N ASN A 35 -16.88 -23.51 5.60
CA ASN A 35 -16.94 -24.59 6.58
C ASN A 35 -17.65 -25.83 6.02
N VAL A 36 -18.77 -25.64 5.32
CA VAL A 36 -19.49 -26.74 4.68
C VAL A 36 -18.64 -27.39 3.58
N ILE A 37 -17.97 -26.60 2.74
CA ILE A 37 -17.05 -27.14 1.71
C ILE A 37 -15.94 -27.98 2.36
N LYS A 38 -15.34 -27.51 3.47
CA LYS A 38 -14.33 -28.26 4.22
C LYS A 38 -14.87 -29.57 4.80
N SER A 39 -16.10 -29.55 5.34
CA SER A 39 -16.77 -30.76 5.82
C SER A 39 -17.03 -31.75 4.68
N LEU A 40 -17.63 -31.31 3.57
CA LEU A 40 -17.92 -32.14 2.40
C LEU A 40 -16.64 -32.72 1.77
N HIS A 41 -15.57 -31.94 1.72
CA HIS A 41 -14.26 -32.38 1.27
C HIS A 41 -13.66 -33.43 2.23
N GLY A 42 -13.80 -33.25 3.55
CA GLY A 42 -13.40 -34.25 4.55
C GLY A 42 -14.13 -35.58 4.40
N PHE A 43 -15.39 -35.55 3.98
CA PHE A 43 -16.18 -36.73 3.65
C PHE A 43 -15.97 -37.26 2.22
N ARG A 44 -15.10 -36.63 1.42
CA ARG A 44 -14.83 -36.96 0.00
C ARG A 44 -16.06 -36.90 -0.92
N TYR A 45 -17.03 -36.05 -0.61
CA TYR A 45 -18.16 -35.78 -1.51
C TYR A 45 -17.80 -34.78 -2.61
N VAL A 46 -16.85 -33.88 -2.34
CA VAL A 46 -16.40 -32.84 -3.26
C VAL A 46 -14.89 -32.69 -3.19
N GLU A 47 -14.26 -32.36 -4.31
CA GLU A 47 -12.87 -31.91 -4.34
C GLU A 47 -12.84 -30.38 -4.21
N ALA A 48 -11.95 -29.85 -3.37
CA ALA A 48 -11.86 -28.42 -3.10
C ALA A 48 -10.39 -27.97 -3.18
N GLU A 49 -10.14 -26.89 -3.91
CA GLU A 49 -8.81 -26.28 -4.06
C GLU A 49 -8.79 -24.88 -3.45
N ASP A 50 -7.77 -24.58 -2.66
CA ASP A 50 -7.58 -23.26 -2.05
C ASP A 50 -7.05 -22.26 -3.08
N ILE A 51 -7.90 -21.31 -3.48
CA ILE A 51 -7.49 -20.20 -4.35
C ILE A 51 -6.94 -19.06 -3.50
N LYS A 52 -5.64 -18.79 -3.61
CA LYS A 52 -5.01 -17.62 -2.99
C LYS A 52 -4.99 -16.44 -3.94
N LYS A 53 -5.63 -15.33 -3.54
CA LYS A 53 -5.58 -14.04 -4.25
C LYS A 53 -4.80 -13.06 -3.40
N GLU A 54 -3.66 -12.61 -3.89
CA GLU A 54 -2.83 -11.58 -3.24
C GLU A 54 -2.94 -10.27 -4.04
N ALA A 55 -3.23 -9.16 -3.35
CA ALA A 55 -3.30 -7.84 -3.95
C ALA A 55 -2.36 -6.89 -3.20
N TRP A 56 -1.53 -6.17 -3.95
CA TRP A 56 -0.69 -5.11 -3.42
C TRP A 56 -1.52 -3.83 -3.29
N LEU A 57 -1.91 -3.51 -2.05
CA LEU A 57 -2.64 -2.28 -1.75
C LEU A 57 -1.67 -1.21 -1.26
N LEU A 58 -1.87 0.03 -1.71
CA LEU A 58 -1.15 1.17 -1.17
C LEU A 58 -1.57 1.40 0.29
N THR A 59 -0.58 1.54 1.16
CA THR A 59 -0.79 2.06 2.52
C THR A 59 -1.34 3.49 2.46
N ASP A 60 -2.00 3.94 3.53
CA ASP A 60 -2.55 5.30 3.55
C ASP A 60 -1.47 6.38 3.42
N GLU A 61 -0.26 6.10 3.92
CA GLU A 61 0.93 6.91 3.65
C GLU A 61 1.29 6.90 2.16
N GLY A 62 1.29 5.72 1.52
CA GLY A 62 1.56 5.56 0.09
C GLY A 62 0.57 6.32 -0.80
N LYS A 63 -0.72 6.38 -0.43
CA LYS A 63 -1.72 7.20 -1.13
C LYS A 63 -1.39 8.69 -1.04
N THR A 64 -0.89 9.12 0.12
CA THR A 64 -0.48 10.51 0.35
C THR A 64 0.75 10.86 -0.48
N TYR A 65 1.73 9.95 -0.57
CA TYR A 65 2.90 10.09 -1.45
C TYR A 65 2.52 10.09 -2.94
N ALA A 66 1.56 9.27 -3.35
CA ALA A 66 1.09 9.24 -4.74
C ALA A 66 0.40 10.55 -5.14
N THR A 67 -0.28 11.22 -4.21
CA THR A 67 -1.03 12.46 -4.47
C THR A 67 -0.14 13.71 -4.38
N THR A 68 0.72 13.77 -3.37
CA THR A 68 1.49 14.98 -3.03
C THR A 68 2.95 14.89 -3.50
N GLY A 69 3.35 13.73 -4.03
CA GLY A 69 4.75 13.39 -4.28
C GLY A 69 5.45 12.88 -3.01
N SER A 70 6.58 12.21 -3.20
CA SER A 70 7.42 11.76 -2.07
C SER A 70 7.83 12.93 -1.18
N LEU A 71 7.96 12.68 0.12
CA LEU A 71 8.36 13.68 1.13
C LEU A 71 9.64 14.44 0.76
N GLU A 72 10.57 13.75 0.09
CA GLU A 72 11.82 14.32 -0.42
C GLU A 72 11.58 15.38 -1.50
N ILE A 73 10.61 15.15 -2.39
CA ILE A 73 10.25 16.09 -3.47
C ILE A 73 9.50 17.28 -2.88
N GLN A 74 8.61 17.04 -1.91
CA GLN A 74 7.94 18.13 -1.19
C GLN A 74 8.96 19.02 -0.47
N LEU A 75 9.96 18.42 0.19
CA LEU A 75 11.05 19.14 0.81
C LEU A 75 11.88 19.89 -0.26
N PHE A 76 12.31 19.21 -1.32
CA PHE A 76 13.13 19.81 -2.39
C PHE A 76 12.43 20.98 -3.11
N LEU A 77 11.12 20.91 -3.33
CA LEU A 77 10.34 22.00 -3.92
C LEU A 77 10.11 23.15 -2.93
N ALA A 78 10.02 22.86 -1.64
CA ALA A 78 9.80 23.85 -0.59
C ALA A 78 11.06 24.63 -0.22
N ILE A 79 12.26 24.14 -0.55
CA ILE A 79 13.54 24.78 -0.24
C ILE A 79 13.89 25.87 -1.28
N PRO A 80 13.90 27.16 -0.91
CA PRO A 80 14.51 28.20 -1.72
C PRO A 80 16.04 28.11 -1.63
N PRO A 81 16.78 28.61 -2.64
CA PRO A 81 18.24 28.46 -2.74
C PRO A 81 19.07 29.13 -1.63
N ASP A 82 18.47 29.98 -0.78
CA ASP A 82 19.17 30.81 0.21
C ASP A 82 18.55 30.75 1.63
N GLU A 83 17.75 29.72 1.95
CA GLU A 83 17.12 29.62 3.27
C GLU A 83 17.92 28.79 4.27
N THR A 84 17.72 29.12 5.56
CA THR A 84 18.38 28.47 6.70
C THR A 84 17.51 27.34 7.27
N ASP A 85 18.16 26.31 7.83
CA ASP A 85 17.55 25.15 8.54
C ASP A 85 16.38 25.53 9.49
N VAL A 86 16.51 26.66 10.18
CA VAL A 86 15.51 27.19 11.13
C VAL A 86 14.18 27.61 10.46
N TRP A 87 14.22 28.09 9.22
CA TRP A 87 13.00 28.46 8.47
C TRP A 87 12.21 27.22 8.04
N MET A 88 12.92 26.15 7.67
CA MET A 88 12.31 24.90 7.21
C MET A 88 11.66 24.15 8.36
N GLN A 89 12.31 24.06 9.52
CA GLN A 89 11.72 23.45 10.73
C GLN A 89 10.43 24.15 11.19
N LYS A 90 10.27 25.45 10.89
CA LYS A 90 9.07 26.21 11.24
C LYS A 90 7.94 26.07 10.23
N LYS A 91 8.24 25.72 8.98
CA LYS A 91 7.28 25.75 7.87
C LYS A 91 6.85 24.37 7.38
N LEU A 92 7.71 23.37 7.54
CA LEU A 92 7.39 21.98 7.27
C LEU A 92 6.99 21.26 8.56
N ASP A 93 6.10 20.27 8.42
CA ASP A 93 5.76 19.39 9.53
C ASP A 93 7.03 18.67 10.04
N PRO A 94 7.23 18.56 11.37
CA PRO A 94 8.44 17.97 11.94
C PRO A 94 8.73 16.54 11.46
N ALA A 95 7.69 15.76 11.15
CA ALA A 95 7.83 14.39 10.65
C ALA A 95 8.31 14.40 9.19
N VAL A 96 7.74 15.27 8.36
CA VAL A 96 8.14 15.46 6.96
C VAL A 96 9.57 15.99 6.87
N TYR A 97 9.93 16.93 7.74
CA TYR A 97 11.27 17.52 7.78
C TYR A 97 12.33 16.48 8.15
N LYS A 98 12.13 15.70 9.22
CA LYS A 98 13.14 14.73 9.66
C LYS A 98 13.35 13.60 8.65
N ILE A 99 12.26 13.06 8.10
CA ILE A 99 12.32 11.95 7.13
C ILE A 99 12.83 12.46 5.78
N GLY A 100 12.33 13.60 5.32
CA GLY A 100 12.73 14.24 4.07
C GLY A 100 14.20 14.64 4.08
N CYS A 101 14.71 15.26 5.15
CA CYS A 101 16.11 15.67 5.25
C CYS A 101 17.06 14.48 5.28
N ALA A 102 16.75 13.44 6.07
CA ALA A 102 17.59 12.24 6.15
C ALA A 102 17.72 11.56 4.79
N GLN A 103 16.63 11.49 4.04
CA GLN A 103 16.57 10.79 2.77
C GLN A 103 17.10 11.66 1.61
N ALA A 104 16.85 12.97 1.61
CA ALA A 104 17.45 13.91 0.66
C ALA A 104 18.98 14.03 0.84
N ALA A 105 19.48 13.96 2.09
CA ALA A 105 20.91 13.89 2.36
C ALA A 105 21.52 12.59 1.83
N LYS A 106 20.83 11.44 2.01
CA LYS A 106 21.25 10.15 1.43
C LYS A 106 21.30 10.20 -0.10
N ASN A 107 20.34 10.85 -0.72
CA ASN A 107 20.26 11.03 -2.17
C ASN A 107 21.16 12.17 -2.71
N LYS A 108 21.95 12.82 -1.84
CA LYS A 108 22.81 13.98 -2.17
C LYS A 108 22.07 15.15 -2.82
N TRP A 109 20.76 15.25 -2.60
CA TRP A 109 19.95 16.38 -3.07
C TRP A 109 20.15 17.63 -2.21
N VAL A 110 20.65 17.41 -1.00
CA VAL A 110 20.95 18.41 0.02
C VAL A 110 22.33 18.12 0.59
N GLN A 111 23.13 19.16 0.80
CA GLN A 111 24.41 19.06 1.47
C GLN A 111 24.51 20.06 2.61
N TYR A 112 24.83 19.58 3.81
CA TYR A 112 25.12 20.41 4.98
C TYR A 112 26.53 21.01 4.85
N LEU A 113 26.63 22.32 4.61
CA LEU A 113 27.88 23.05 4.81
C LEU A 113 27.83 23.80 6.14
N GLU A 114 28.60 23.33 7.12
CA GLU A 114 28.73 24.00 8.41
C GLU A 114 29.79 25.11 8.29
N THR A 115 29.34 26.35 8.06
CA THR A 115 30.24 27.52 8.07
C THR A 115 29.86 28.42 9.23
N ARG A 116 30.55 28.26 10.36
CA ARG A 116 30.58 29.07 11.61
C ARG A 116 29.28 29.56 12.26
N SER A 117 28.10 29.44 11.68
CA SER A 117 26.76 29.68 12.29
C SER A 117 25.59 29.45 11.32
N LYS A 118 25.83 29.01 10.07
CA LYS A 118 24.77 28.81 9.07
C LYS A 118 24.93 27.48 8.34
N VAL A 119 23.82 26.76 8.22
CA VAL A 119 23.67 25.56 7.39
C VAL A 119 23.02 26.00 6.08
N TYR A 120 23.72 25.81 4.98
CA TYR A 120 23.20 26.08 3.63
C TYR A 120 22.76 24.77 2.97
N PHE A 121 21.64 24.80 2.25
CA PHE A 121 21.15 23.68 1.45
C PHE A 121 21.46 23.94 -0.02
N TYR A 122 22.40 23.21 -0.61
CA TYR A 122 22.65 23.30 -2.06
C TYR A 122 21.72 22.38 -2.82
N ARG A 123 21.03 22.94 -3.81
CA ARG A 123 20.21 22.19 -4.77
C ARG A 123 21.12 21.62 -5.85
N TYR A 124 21.45 20.33 -5.77
CA TYR A 124 22.03 19.66 -6.93
C TYR A 124 20.95 19.54 -8.02
N LYS A 125 21.26 20.04 -9.22
CA LYS A 125 20.38 19.91 -10.40
C LYS A 125 20.19 18.41 -10.63
N MET A 126 18.96 17.91 -10.46
CA MET A 126 18.65 16.55 -10.88
C MET A 126 18.93 16.45 -12.38
N GLU A 127 19.98 15.73 -12.75
CA GLU A 127 20.15 15.31 -14.13
C GLU A 127 18.99 14.38 -14.44
N SER A 128 18.12 14.84 -15.34
CA SER A 128 16.94 14.13 -15.79
C SER A 128 17.37 12.77 -16.33
N CYS A 129 17.04 11.69 -15.61
CA CYS A 129 17.13 10.35 -16.16
C CYS A 129 15.85 10.13 -16.97
N THR A 130 15.94 10.37 -18.28
CA THR A 130 14.99 9.91 -19.31
C THR A 130 14.89 8.40 -19.35
#